data_AF-A0A5B6WYM6-F1
#
_entry.id   AF-A0A5B6WYM6-F1
#
_cell.length_a   1.000
_cell.length_b   1.000
_cell.length_c   1.000
_cell.angle_alpha   90.00
_cell.angle_beta   90.00
_cell.angle_gamma   90.00
#
_symmetry.space_group_name_H-M   'P 1'
#
loop_
_entity.id
_entity.type
_entity.pdbx_description
1 polymer ?
#
loop_
_entity_poly.entity_id
_entity_poly.type
_entity_poly.pdbx_seq_one_letter_code
_entity_poly.pdbx_strand_id
1 'polypeptide(L)'
;MQVHVAVRNDLHNHLRHCSTLLLDQISDYAQSFPESWDTTRSVPGIKGPKALGDLIESIIAAILIDTNLNLDEVWRIVEPLLSLIVTPDKLELPPLRELNELCDSLGVFHKGKVC
;
A
#
# COMPACT_ATOMS: atom_id res chain seq x y z
N MET A 1 -0.88 -0.02 1.99
CA MET A 1 -0.44 0.68 0.78
C MET A 1 -1.03 0.02 -0.47
N GLN A 2 -0.70 -1.25 -0.77
CA GLN A 2 -1.19 -1.95 -1.98
C GLN A 2 -2.73 -2.07 -2.09
N VAL A 3 -3.40 -2.41 -0.99
CA VAL A 3 -4.87 -2.56 -0.95
C VAL A 3 -5.61 -1.27 -1.34
N HIS A 4 -5.06 -0.10 -0.99
CA HIS A 4 -5.64 1.20 -1.36
C HIS A 4 -5.51 1.46 -2.87
N VAL A 5 -4.42 1.01 -3.51
CA VAL A 5 -4.23 1.09 -4.98
C VAL A 5 -5.35 0.32 -5.68
N ALA A 6 -5.64 -0.89 -5.20
CA ALA A 6 -6.59 -1.80 -5.83
C ALA A 6 -8.03 -1.26 -5.79
N VAL A 7 -8.41 -0.56 -4.71
CA VAL A 7 -9.72 0.08 -4.62
C VAL A 7 -9.78 1.33 -5.49
N ARG A 8 -8.75 2.19 -5.42
CA ARG A 8 -8.72 3.47 -6.14
C ARG A 8 -8.71 3.33 -7.66
N ASN A 9 -8.09 2.28 -8.18
CA ASN A 9 -8.05 2.00 -9.62
C ASN A 9 -9.17 1.03 -10.05
N ASP A 10 -10.20 0.83 -9.23
CA ASP A 10 -11.33 -0.07 -9.50
C ASP A 10 -10.92 -1.53 -9.81
N LEU A 11 -9.69 -1.94 -9.46
CA LEU A 11 -9.17 -3.28 -9.73
C LEU A 11 -9.92 -4.37 -8.96
N HIS A 12 -10.51 -4.01 -7.82
CA HIS A 12 -11.38 -4.90 -7.05
C HIS A 12 -12.61 -5.39 -7.85
N ASN A 13 -13.10 -4.62 -8.83
CA ASN A 13 -14.19 -5.04 -9.72
C ASN A 13 -13.79 -6.16 -10.70
N HIS A 14 -12.49 -6.31 -10.95
CA HIS A 14 -11.95 -7.33 -11.83
C HIS A 14 -11.53 -8.60 -11.08
N LEU A 15 -11.61 -8.60 -9.75
CA LEU A 15 -11.33 -9.78 -8.94
C LEU A 15 -12.48 -10.78 -9.06
N ARG A 16 -12.21 -11.92 -9.69
CA ARG A 16 -13.17 -13.03 -9.73
C ARG A 16 -13.06 -13.87 -8.46
N HIS A 17 -14.12 -13.92 -7.68
CA HIS A 17 -14.21 -14.76 -6.47
C HIS A 17 -15.64 -15.25 -6.24
N CYS A 18 -15.79 -16.36 -5.48
CA CYS A 18 -17.09 -16.92 -5.10
C CYS A 18 -17.45 -16.70 -3.62
N SER A 19 -16.64 -15.93 -2.89
CA SER A 19 -16.84 -15.66 -1.46
C SER A 19 -17.67 -14.40 -1.25
N THR A 20 -18.87 -14.53 -0.70
CA THR A 20 -19.72 -13.39 -0.32
C THR A 20 -19.10 -12.58 0.81
N LEU A 21 -18.46 -13.24 1.78
CA LEU A 21 -17.74 -12.57 2.88
C LEU A 21 -16.60 -11.68 2.36
N LEU A 22 -15.90 -12.11 1.31
CA LEU A 22 -14.86 -11.29 0.69
C LEU A 22 -15.48 -10.08 -0.04
N LEU A 23 -16.64 -10.25 -0.67
CA LEU A 23 -17.37 -9.16 -1.32
C LEU A 23 -17.73 -8.08 -0.30
N ASP A 24 -18.30 -8.49 0.83
CA ASP A 24 -18.72 -7.59 1.91
C ASP A 24 -17.51 -6.83 2.47
N GLN A 25 -16.39 -7.54 2.72
CA GLN A 25 -15.15 -6.91 3.18
C GLN A 25 -14.57 -5.90 2.17
N ILE A 26 -14.65 -6.19 0.88
CA ILE A 26 -14.19 -5.26 -0.17
C ILE A 26 -15.11 -4.05 -0.24
N SER A 27 -16.43 -4.25 -0.18
CA SER A 27 -17.44 -3.19 -0.22
C SER A 27 -17.34 -2.27 1.00
N ASP A 28 -17.28 -2.83 2.20
CA ASP A 28 -17.12 -2.07 3.45
C ASP A 28 -15.82 -1.27 3.43
N TYR A 29 -14.74 -1.87 2.92
CA TYR A 29 -13.46 -1.18 2.76
C TYR A 29 -13.54 -0.05 1.74
N ALA A 30 -14.19 -0.26 0.59
CA ALA A 30 -14.39 0.75 -0.44
C ALA A 30 -15.28 1.93 0.04
N GLN A 31 -16.30 1.64 0.83
CA GLN A 31 -17.20 2.65 1.42
C GLN A 31 -16.57 3.41 2.59
N SER A 32 -15.52 2.86 3.21
CA SER A 32 -14.80 3.55 4.29
C SER A 32 -13.97 4.75 3.82
N PHE A 33 -13.88 4.99 2.50
CA PHE A 33 -13.23 6.16 1.92
C PHE A 33 -14.23 7.32 1.74
N PRO A 34 -13.94 8.53 2.26
CA PRO A 34 -14.83 9.68 2.07
C PRO A 34 -14.95 10.07 0.60
N GLU A 35 -16.14 10.51 0.16
CA GLU A 35 -16.45 10.94 -1.22
C GLU A 35 -15.50 12.03 -1.76
N SER A 36 -14.93 12.85 -0.86
CA SER A 36 -13.81 13.71 -1.19
C SER A 36 -12.52 12.91 -1.15
N TRP A 37 -12.03 12.50 -2.32
CA TRP A 37 -10.69 11.92 -2.54
C TRP A 37 -9.54 12.87 -2.20
N ASP A 38 -9.84 13.94 -1.46
CA ASP A 38 -8.87 14.92 -1.01
C ASP A 38 -8.01 14.27 0.08
N THR A 39 -6.91 13.72 -0.41
CA THR A 39 -5.57 13.69 0.17
C THR A 39 -5.49 13.70 1.70
N THR A 40 -4.73 12.74 2.24
CA THR A 40 -4.05 12.78 3.56
C THR A 40 -4.65 12.05 4.75
N ARG A 41 -5.72 11.26 4.64
CA ARG A 41 -6.13 10.41 5.77
C ARG A 41 -6.13 8.94 5.37
N SER A 42 -4.96 8.31 5.47
CA SER A 42 -4.92 6.88 5.78
C SER A 42 -5.72 6.68 7.06
N VAL A 43 -6.94 6.15 6.97
CA VAL A 43 -7.76 5.85 8.15
C VAL A 43 -6.96 4.85 8.99
N PRO A 44 -6.40 5.26 10.15
CA PRO A 44 -5.55 4.37 10.93
C PRO A 44 -6.47 3.30 11.53
N GLY A 45 -6.33 2.05 11.07
CA GLY A 45 -6.99 0.90 11.71
C GLY A 45 -7.81 0.00 10.79
N ILE A 46 -8.20 0.44 9.59
CA ILE A 46 -8.94 -0.44 8.68
C ILE A 46 -7.96 -1.26 7.85
N LYS A 47 -7.66 -2.48 8.31
CA LYS A 47 -6.94 -3.47 7.50
C LYS A 47 -7.88 -3.94 6.39
N GLY A 48 -7.66 -3.45 5.17
CA GLY A 48 -8.41 -3.93 4.03
C GLY A 48 -8.04 -5.37 3.65
N PRO A 49 -8.85 -6.02 2.79
CA PRO A 49 -8.77 -7.45 2.52
C PRO A 49 -7.44 -7.82 1.85
N LYS A 50 -6.76 -8.84 2.40
CA LYS A 50 -5.45 -9.33 1.90
C LYS A 50 -5.47 -9.70 0.42
N ALA A 51 -6.58 -10.27 -0.06
CA ALA A 51 -6.75 -10.67 -1.45
C ALA A 51 -6.52 -9.52 -2.46
N LEU A 52 -6.77 -8.27 -2.07
CA LEU A 52 -6.47 -7.12 -2.93
C LEU A 52 -4.97 -6.81 -3.01
N GLY A 53 -4.22 -7.06 -1.93
CA GLY A 53 -2.76 -7.03 -1.96
C GLY A 53 -2.21 -8.13 -2.87
N ASP A 54 -2.71 -9.36 -2.70
CA ASP A 54 -2.33 -10.51 -3.50
C ASP A 54 -2.64 -10.28 -5.01
N LEU A 55 -3.73 -9.59 -5.34
CA LEU A 55 -4.08 -9.20 -6.70
C LEU A 55 -3.03 -8.26 -7.33
N ILE A 56 -2.63 -7.20 -6.60
CA ILE A 56 -1.61 -6.25 -7.08
C ILE A 56 -0.27 -6.96 -7.26
N GLU A 57 0.14 -7.78 -6.28
CA GLU A 57 1.38 -8.57 -6.36
C GLU A 57 1.36 -9.53 -7.55
N SER A 58 0.20 -10.15 -7.84
CA SER A 58 0.04 -11.02 -9.00
C SER A 58 0.15 -10.26 -10.33
N ILE A 59 -0.40 -9.04 -10.42
CA ILE A 59 -0.26 -8.19 -11.62
C ILE A 59 1.20 -7.80 -11.82
N ILE A 60 1.90 -7.37 -10.76
CA ILE A 60 3.33 -7.01 -10.82
C ILE A 60 4.16 -8.23 -11.25
N ALA A 61 3.86 -9.42 -10.70
CA ALA A 61 4.55 -10.65 -11.08
C ALA A 61 4.31 -11.03 -12.54
N ALA A 62 3.10 -10.84 -13.07
CA ALA A 62 2.81 -11.06 -14.49
C ALA A 62 3.59 -10.09 -15.40
N ILE A 63 3.60 -8.80 -15.06
CA ILE A 63 4.39 -7.78 -15.78
C ILE A 63 5.88 -8.15 -15.76
N LEU A 64 6.41 -8.59 -14.62
CA LEU A 64 7.81 -9.02 -14.50
C LEU A 64 8.17 -10.16 -15.46
N ILE A 65 7.26 -11.13 -15.63
CA ILE A 65 7.45 -12.23 -16.57
C ILE A 65 7.37 -11.71 -18.01
N ASP A 66 6.39 -10.87 -18.32
CA ASP A 66 6.16 -10.32 -19.66
C ASP A 66 7.30 -9.38 -20.13
N THR A 67 7.97 -8.68 -19.21
CA THR A 67 9.13 -7.83 -19.52
C THR A 67 10.45 -8.60 -19.55
N ASN A 68 10.41 -9.94 -19.52
CA ASN A 68 11.59 -10.79 -19.47
C ASN A 68 12.51 -10.44 -18.29
N LEU A 69 11.92 -10.23 -17.12
CA LEU A 69 12.57 -9.88 -15.86
C LEU A 69 13.30 -8.52 -15.85
N ASN A 70 12.93 -7.60 -16.76
CA ASN A 70 13.49 -6.25 -16.79
C ASN A 70 12.83 -5.38 -15.71
N LEU A 71 13.53 -5.17 -14.60
CA LEU A 71 13.03 -4.39 -13.46
C LEU A 71 12.84 -2.90 -13.77
N ASP A 72 13.63 -2.31 -14.65
CA ASP A 72 13.47 -0.91 -15.04
C ASP A 72 12.15 -0.70 -15.79
N GLU A 73 11.82 -1.65 -16.67
CA GLU A 73 10.57 -1.63 -17.41
C GLU A 73 9.36 -1.94 -16.51
N VAL A 74 9.51 -2.87 -15.55
CA VAL A 74 8.48 -3.11 -14.53
C VAL A 74 8.23 -1.85 -13.72
N TRP A 75 9.30 -1.18 -13.25
CA TRP A 75 9.16 0.05 -12.47
C TRP A 75 8.47 1.14 -13.30
N ARG A 76 8.85 1.33 -14.57
CA ARG A 76 8.21 2.29 -15.48
C ARG A 76 6.70 2.07 -15.63
N ILE A 77 6.24 0.81 -15.60
CA ILE A 77 4.82 0.45 -15.73
C ILE A 77 4.09 0.54 -14.39
N VAL A 78 4.73 0.11 -13.30
CA VAL A 78 4.12 0.00 -11.95
C VAL A 78 4.14 1.32 -11.20
N GLU A 79 5.16 2.15 -11.39
CA GLU A 79 5.28 3.47 -10.75
C GLU A 79 4.02 4.33 -10.89
N PRO A 80 3.43 4.55 -12.08
CA PRO A 80 2.19 5.33 -12.20
C PRO A 80 0.98 4.70 -11.51
N LEU A 81 0.95 3.37 -11.35
CA LEU A 81 -0.09 2.66 -10.60
C LEU A 81 0.05 2.92 -9.08
N LEU A 82 1.29 3.04 -8.58
CA LEU A 82 1.59 3.28 -7.17
C LEU A 82 1.68 4.77 -6.79
N SER A 83 2.02 5.64 -7.74
CA SER A 83 2.31 7.07 -7.53
C SER A 83 1.08 7.88 -7.12
N LEU A 84 -0.12 7.38 -7.39
CA LEU A 84 -1.36 7.94 -6.88
C LEU A 84 -1.37 8.00 -5.33
N ILE A 85 -0.58 7.20 -4.63
CA ILE A 85 -0.59 7.08 -3.16
C ILE A 85 0.53 7.88 -2.48
N VAL A 86 1.69 8.00 -3.11
CA VAL A 86 2.89 8.51 -2.44
C VAL A 86 3.18 9.91 -2.97
N THR A 87 2.61 10.92 -2.32
CA THR A 87 3.18 12.27 -2.36
C THR A 87 4.38 12.25 -1.40
N PRO A 88 5.64 12.33 -1.88
CA PRO A 88 6.83 12.23 -1.03
C PRO A 88 6.85 13.30 0.07
N ASP A 89 6.18 14.43 -0.20
CA ASP A 89 6.14 15.63 0.63
C ASP A 89 5.32 15.45 1.93
N LYS A 90 4.61 14.32 2.10
CA LYS A 90 3.73 14.06 3.26
C LYS A 90 4.04 12.74 3.99
N LEU A 91 5.18 12.12 3.67
CA LEU A 91 5.59 10.88 4.31
C LEU A 91 6.18 11.20 5.70
N GLU A 92 5.32 11.33 6.71
CA GLU A 92 5.78 11.38 8.10
C GLU A 92 6.55 10.08 8.40
N LEU A 93 7.78 10.23 8.88
CA LEU A 93 8.58 9.09 9.31
C LEU A 93 7.84 8.38 10.44
N PRO A 94 7.74 7.03 10.43
CA PRO A 94 7.19 6.31 11.56
C PRO A 94 7.92 6.75 12.85
N PRO A 95 7.22 7.01 13.97
CA PRO A 95 7.79 7.64 15.16
C PRO A 95 9.02 6.89 15.71
N LEU A 96 9.05 5.57 15.57
CA LEU A 96 10.19 4.74 15.96
C LEU A 96 11.39 4.92 15.04
N ARG A 97 11.16 5.09 13.74
CA ARG A 97 12.21 5.34 12.75
C ARG A 97 12.79 6.73 12.95
N GLU A 98 11.93 7.73 13.14
CA GLU A 98 12.34 9.10 13.46
C GLU A 98 13.17 9.14 14.75
N LEU A 99 12.71 8.47 15.81
CA LEU A 99 13.45 8.36 17.07
C LEU A 99 14.81 7.69 16.88
N ASN A 100 14.88 6.57 16.16
CA ASN A 100 16.15 5.89 15.90
C ASN A 100 17.12 6.77 15.11
N GLU A 101 16.65 7.43 14.04
CA GLU A 101 17.48 8.33 13.23
C GLU A 101 17.99 9.53 14.08
N LEU A 102 17.14 10.07 14.96
CA LEU A 102 17.53 11.12 15.91
C LEU A 102 18.57 10.61 16.92
N CYS A 103 18.35 9.43 17.52
CA CYS A 103 19.29 8.81 18.47
C CYS A 103 20.65 8.51 17.82
N ASP A 104 20.65 8.03 16.58
CA ASP A 104 21.87 7.78 15.81
C ASP A 104 22.61 9.11 15.51
N SER A 105 21.88 10.16 15.13
CA SER A 105 22.46 11.49 14.87
C SER A 105 23.06 12.16 16.13
N LEU A 106 22.47 11.88 17.30
CA LEU A 106 22.89 12.42 18.59
C LEU A 106 23.94 11.52 19.30
N GLY A 107 24.27 10.35 18.74
CA GLY A 107 25.22 9.40 19.32
C GLY A 107 24.71 8.71 20.60
N VAL A 108 23.39 8.68 20.83
CA VAL A 108 22.77 8.14 22.05
C VAL A 108 22.20 6.75 21.76
N PHE A 109 23.00 5.70 21.90
CA PHE A 109 22.53 4.32 21.78
C PHE A 109 21.70 3.90 23.00
N HIS A 110 20.36 3.88 22.89
CA HIS A 110 19.52 3.19 23.86
C HIS A 110 19.56 1.68 23.60
N LYS A 111 20.42 0.98 24.34
CA LYS A 111 20.46 -0.49 24.38
C LYS A 111 19.30 -1.00 25.25
N GLY A 112 18.06 -0.83 24.78
CA GLY A 112 16.85 -1.33 25.42
C GLY A 112 16.13 -2.28 24.47
N LYS A 113 16.27 -3.59 24.70
CA LYS A 113 15.42 -4.59 24.04
C LYS A 113 13.96 -4.29 24.40
N VAL A 114 13.13 -4.03 23.39
CA VAL A 114 11.67 -4.05 23.55
C VAL A 114 11.22 -5.46 23.15
N CYS A 115 10.68 -6.18 24.13
CA CYS A 115 10.02 -7.48 23.96
C CYS A 115 8.67 -7.33 23.25
#